data_AF-A0AAW8KGY8-F1
#
_entry.id   AF-A0AAW8KGY8-F1
#
_cell.length_a   1.000
_cell.length_b   1.000
_cell.length_c   1.000
_cell.angle_alpha   90.00
_cell.angle_beta   90.00
_cell.angle_gamma   90.00
#
_symmetry.space_group_name_H-M   'P 1'
#
loop_
_entity.id
_entity.type
_entity.pdbx_description
1 polymer ?
#
loop_
_entity_poly.entity_id
_entity_poly.type
_entity_poly.pdbx_seq_one_letter_code
_entity_poly.pdbx_strand_id
1 'polypeptide(L)' 'MENAYEHIEEVKPNKARESLRENYETALLCKKLATINTESPVEFDYETAKLGNLYTKEAYELYKRLELKNLLSRFD' A
#
# COMPACT_ATOMS: atom_id res chain seq x y z
N MET A 1 7.07 -11.78 -15.61
CA MET A 1 5.81 -12.56 -15.66
C MET A 1 5.23 -12.55 -17.07
N GLU A 2 4.95 -11.39 -17.67
CA GLU A 2 4.45 -11.31 -19.06
C GLU A 2 5.42 -11.96 -20.07
N ASN A 3 6.71 -11.62 -19.99
CA ASN A 3 7.77 -12.22 -20.82
C ASN A 3 7.95 -13.74 -20.60
N ALA A 4 7.61 -14.26 -19.41
CA ALA A 4 7.69 -15.70 -19.13
C ALA A 4 6.50 -16.48 -19.67
N TYR A 5 5.35 -15.83 -19.86
CA TYR A 5 4.18 -16.43 -20.50
C TYR A 5 4.28 -16.37 -22.03
N GLU A 6 4.87 -15.31 -22.60
CA GLU A 6 5.18 -15.24 -24.04
C GLU A 6 6.08 -16.39 -24.50
N HIS A 7 7.00 -16.83 -23.63
CA HIS A 7 7.91 -17.96 -23.87
C HIS A 7 7.49 -19.23 -23.11
N ILE A 8 6.21 -19.39 -22.76
CA ILE A 8 5.74 -20.52 -21.94
C ILE A 8 6.03 -21.89 -22.56
N GLU A 9 6.08 -21.99 -23.89
CA GLU A 9 6.38 -23.23 -24.61
C GLU A 9 7.84 -23.68 -24.47
N GLU A 10 8.74 -22.78 -24.09
CA GLU A 10 10.15 -23.07 -23.84
C GLU A 10 10.39 -23.54 -22.39
N VAL A 11 9.39 -23.43 -21.52
CA VAL A 11 9.47 -23.80 -20.10
C VAL A 11 9.46 -25.31 -19.94
N LYS A 12 10.58 -25.87 -19.50
CA LYS A 12 10.69 -27.26 -19.04
C LYS A 12 10.96 -27.30 -17.55
N PRO A 13 10.35 -28.22 -16.78
CA PRO A 13 9.53 -29.37 -17.22
C PRO A 13 8.05 -29.05 -17.51
N ASN A 14 7.35 -29.91 -18.27
CA ASN A 14 5.94 -29.74 -18.69
C ASN A 14 4.98 -29.41 -17.53
N LYS A 15 5.22 -29.94 -16.33
CA LYS A 15 4.40 -29.65 -15.14
C LYS A 15 4.46 -28.17 -14.73
N ALA A 16 5.62 -27.55 -14.85
CA ALA A 16 5.81 -26.14 -14.56
C ALA A 16 5.12 -25.26 -15.62
N ARG A 17 5.20 -25.67 -16.90
CA ARG A 17 4.50 -25.02 -18.01
C ARG A 17 2.98 -25.00 -17.80
N GLU A 18 2.39 -26.16 -17.51
CA GLU A 18 0.93 -26.27 -17.32
C GLU A 18 0.47 -25.50 -16.07
N SER A 19 1.23 -25.59 -14.97
CA SER A 19 0.93 -24.81 -13.76
C SER A 19 1.01 -23.30 -14.01
N LEU A 20 2.01 -22.82 -14.76
CA LEU A 20 2.09 -21.41 -15.16
C LEU A 20 0.92 -21.01 -16.05
N ARG A 21 0.50 -21.87 -16.98
CA ARG A 21 -0.63 -21.62 -17.88
C ARG A 21 -1.94 -21.48 -17.10
N GLU A 22 -2.21 -22.40 -16.18
CA GLU A 22 -3.43 -22.41 -15.35
C GLU A 22 -3.49 -21.23 -14.38
N ASN A 23 -2.34 -20.76 -13.88
CA ASN A 23 -2.28 -19.71 -12.86
C ASN A 23 -1.92 -18.32 -13.41
N TYR A 24 -1.74 -18.19 -14.73
CA TYR A 24 -1.27 -16.93 -15.32
C TYR A 24 -2.24 -15.77 -15.12
N GLU A 25 -3.54 -16.00 -15.34
CA GLU A 25 -4.56 -14.96 -15.14
C GLU A 25 -4.61 -14.51 -13.67
N THR A 26 -4.55 -15.48 -12.76
CA THR A 26 -4.47 -15.23 -11.32
C THR A 26 -3.21 -14.43 -10.97
N ALA A 27 -2.07 -14.78 -11.53
CA ALA A 27 -0.82 -14.08 -11.32
C ALA A 27 -0.86 -12.63 -11.85
N LEU A 28 -1.47 -12.39 -13.02
CA LEU A 28 -1.69 -11.04 -13.56
C LEU A 28 -2.61 -10.23 -12.64
N LEU A 29 -3.70 -10.82 -12.17
CA LEU A 29 -4.60 -10.17 -11.21
C LEU A 29 -3.87 -9.86 -9.90
N CYS A 30 -3.13 -10.81 -9.34
CA CYS A 30 -2.32 -10.60 -8.13
C CYS A 30 -1.31 -9.48 -8.31
N LYS A 31 -0.62 -9.41 -9.47
CA LYS A 31 0.28 -8.29 -9.80
C LYS A 31 -0.48 -6.97 -9.80
N LYS A 32 -1.63 -6.88 -10.48
CA LYS A 32 -2.43 -5.66 -10.52
C LYS A 32 -2.86 -5.22 -9.13
N LEU A 33 -3.31 -6.15 -8.28
CA LEU A 33 -3.77 -5.87 -6.92
C LEU A 33 -2.63 -5.49 -5.96
N ALA A 34 -1.46 -6.11 -6.11
CA ALA A 34 -0.29 -5.83 -5.28
C ALA A 34 0.49 -4.58 -5.75
N THR A 35 0.24 -4.11 -6.98
CA THR A 35 0.87 -2.90 -7.50
C THR A 35 0.20 -1.68 -6.88
N ILE A 36 0.99 -0.79 -6.29
CA ILE A 36 0.51 0.49 -5.77
C ILE A 36 -0.05 1.30 -6.93
N ASN A 37 -1.30 1.75 -6.80
CA ASN A 37 -1.89 2.67 -7.76
C ASN A 37 -1.42 4.10 -7.47
N THR A 38 -0.54 4.63 -8.32
CA THR A 38 -0.06 6.01 -8.22
C THR A 38 -0.97 7.03 -8.90
N GLU A 39 -2.00 6.58 -9.62
CA GLU A 39 -3.01 7.42 -10.27
C GLU A 39 -4.25 7.60 -9.37
N SER A 40 -4.05 7.56 -8.05
CA SER A 40 -5.13 7.80 -7.09
C SER A 40 -5.74 9.19 -7.33
N PRO A 41 -7.07 9.36 -7.31
CA PRO A 41 -7.73 10.66 -7.51
C PRO A 41 -7.53 11.63 -6.32
N VAL A 42 -6.65 11.29 -5.38
CA VAL A 42 -6.31 12.14 -4.25
C VAL A 42 -5.37 13.24 -4.74
N GLU A 43 -5.85 14.48 -4.68
CA GLU A 43 -5.01 15.65 -4.92
C GLU A 43 -3.91 15.71 -3.85
N PHE A 44 -2.66 15.78 -4.28
CA PHE A 44 -1.50 15.87 -3.40
C PHE A 44 -0.83 17.23 -3.58
N ASP A 45 -0.70 17.98 -2.50
CA ASP A 45 0.02 19.24 -2.45
C ASP A 45 1.03 19.24 -1.30
N TYR A 46 2.27 19.58 -1.62
CA TYR A 46 3.37 19.56 -0.66
C TYR A 46 3.21 20.62 0.44
N GLU A 47 2.57 21.75 0.14
CA GLU A 47 2.40 22.83 1.12
C GLU A 47 1.37 22.45 2.19
N THR A 48 0.24 21.87 1.78
CA THR A 48 -0.78 21.32 2.70
C THR A 48 -0.31 20.09 3.47
N ALA A 49 0.62 19.30 2.92
CA ALA A 49 1.18 18.13 3.58
C ALA A 49 2.26 18.44 4.63
N LYS A 50 2.65 19.71 4.81
CA LYS A 50 3.66 20.09 5.82
C LYS A 50 3.19 19.78 7.23
N LEU A 51 4.11 19.26 8.06
CA LEU A 51 3.84 19.03 9.46
C LEU A 51 3.66 20.37 10.19
N GLY A 52 2.42 20.63 10.63
CA GLY A 52 2.10 21.77 11.50
C GLY A 52 2.38 21.50 12.98
N ASN A 53 1.92 22.41 13.84
CA ASN A 53 1.95 22.17 15.28
C ASN A 53 0.98 21.04 15.66
N LEU A 54 1.49 19.96 16.25
CA LEU A 54 0.69 18.83 16.73
C LEU A 54 0.12 19.06 18.13
N TYR A 55 0.72 19.95 18.91
CA TYR A 55 0.34 20.23 20.28
C TYR A 55 -0.66 21.39 20.33
N THR A 56 -1.86 21.11 19.83
CA THR A 56 -2.99 22.05 19.83
C THR A 56 -3.91 21.77 21.01
N LYS A 57 -4.72 22.78 21.38
CA LYS A 57 -5.70 22.64 22.46
C LYS A 57 -6.72 21.54 22.13
N GLU A 58 -7.12 21.47 20.87
CA GLU A 58 -8.09 20.49 20.36
C GLU A 58 -7.53 19.07 20.47
N ALA A 59 -6.25 18.88 20.12
CA ALA A 59 -5.58 17.59 20.28
C ALA A 59 -5.41 17.22 21.76
N TYR A 60 -5.07 18.17 22.63
CA TYR A 60 -4.98 17.92 24.08
C TYR A 60 -6.30 17.42 24.68
N GLU A 61 -7.42 18.08 24.36
CA GLU A 61 -8.75 17.68 24.82
C GLU A 61 -9.16 16.31 24.28
N LEU A 62 -8.79 15.99 23.04
CA LEU A 62 -9.02 14.66 22.46
C LEU A 62 -8.21 13.58 23.21
N TYR A 63 -6.94 13.84 23.49
CA TYR A 63 -6.07 12.89 24.19
C TYR A 63 -6.52 12.65 25.64
N LYS A 64 -7.02 13.69 26.31
CA LYS A 64 -7.62 13.59 27.64
C LYS A 64 -8.88 12.73 27.63
N ARG A 65 -9.77 12.93 26.64
CA ARG A 65 -10.98 12.13 26.45
C ARG A 65 -10.68 10.66 26.17
N LEU A 66 -9.63 10.39 25.38
CA LEU A 66 -9.18 9.05 25.04
C LEU A 66 -8.29 8.42 26.12
N GLU A 67 -8.08 9.11 27.24
CA GLU A 67 -7.22 8.67 28.36
C GLU A 67 -5.77 8.33 27.96
N LEU A 68 -5.23 8.99 26.93
CA LEU A 68 -3.85 8.81 26.46
C LEU A 68 -2.84 9.56 27.36
N LYS A 69 -2.85 9.23 28.66
CA LYS A 69 -2.16 9.96 29.74
C LYS A 69 -0.66 10.14 29.51
N ASN A 70 0.01 9.15 28.93
CA ASN A 70 1.46 9.20 28.64
C ASN A 70 1.82 10.17 27.52
N LEU A 71 0.87 10.51 26.65
CA LEU A 71 1.10 11.42 25.52
C LEU A 71 0.73 12.86 25.88
N LEU A 72 -0.08 13.07 26.93
CA LEU A 72 -0.40 14.41 27.44
C LEU A 72 0.84 15.15 27.96
N SER A 73 1.85 14.43 28.47
CA SER A 73 3.11 15.02 28.93
C SER A 73 3.96 15.64 27.82
N ARG A 74 3.57 15.45 26.55
CA ARG A 74 4.26 16.04 25.39
C ARG A 74 3.66 17.37 24.95
N PHE A 75 2.49 17.72 25.48
CA PHE A 75 1.90 19.04 25.30
C PHE A 75 2.49 19.91 26.41
N ASP A 76 3.36 20.86 26.05
CA ASP A 76 3.96 21.83 26.97
C ASP A 76 2.91 22.76 27.60
#